data_AF-A0A2D9EAW8-F1
#
_entry.id   AF-A0A2D9EAW8-F1
#
_cell.length_a   1.000
_cell.length_b   1.000
_cell.length_c   1.000
_cell.angle_alpha   90.00
_cell.angle_beta   90.00
_cell.angle_gamma   90.00
#
_symmetry.space_group_name_H-M   'P 1'
#
loop_
_entity.id
_entity.type
_entity.pdbx_description
1 polymer ?
#
loop_
_entity_poly.entity_id
_entity_poly.type
_entity_poly.pdbx_seq_one_letter_code
_entity_poly.pdbx_strand_id
1 'polypeptide(L)'
;MAFLSCTFLTSASAQYSLTVESSPAAFVPGQNVYKFYVNMADPSDKFSAVFGNDQDNLIINAPSGIFNSTFNTSWSAAGINPAFLAFFPDMAEDSYATIGLTGPAMGSQADPSLVEDANLSPTISEFFTVGGTGLNVNTLTGGSWYVLNTAANSLPDADLRVQIMQITTGEDISGTINFQVFPLGVGADQVQYSVDFNGVGDYDENGPIVGDVPGCTDSSACNYNTDATTDDGSCAELDECGVCGGAGIAEGACDCDGNVLDECGECGGDGIADGACDCDGNVVDECGECGGSGIADGDCDCDGNQLDALGVCGGSCSSDANGNGICDDDDINGCTDSTSCNYNSDATVDDGSCLELDECGECGGSGIADGDCDCDGNQLDALGVCGGSCASDANGNGVCDDDEINGCTASNACNYNADATQDDGSCDYCSCGGGDTSGASPYTMTVESAPASAVPGSTTYRFYVNMVDATDKFSAVYGNDEDHLVINSPAGIFNSSFNASWSAAGINPAFLAFFPDMADDSYATINLDGPAMGSQADPSLVEDANLSPTISE
;
A
#
# COMPACT_ATOMS: atom_id res chain seq x y z
N MET A 1 15.49 -11.54 -7.09
CA MET A 1 14.61 -10.52 -6.47
C MET A 1 15.07 -10.31 -5.04
N ALA A 2 15.90 -9.29 -4.82
CA ALA A 2 16.28 -8.86 -3.48
C ALA A 2 15.18 -7.91 -2.98
N PHE A 3 14.45 -8.30 -1.94
CA PHE A 3 13.55 -7.40 -1.24
C PHE A 3 14.39 -6.40 -0.45
N LEU A 4 14.46 -5.17 -0.97
CA LEU A 4 14.99 -4.02 -0.26
C LEU A 4 13.99 -3.68 0.85
N SER A 5 14.27 -4.12 2.06
CA SER A 5 13.52 -3.69 3.25
C SER A 5 13.90 -2.24 3.50
N CYS A 6 12.98 -1.32 3.18
CA CYS A 6 13.10 0.09 3.50
C CYS A 6 12.90 0.24 5.01
N THR A 7 14.00 0.21 5.76
CA THR A 7 14.00 0.54 7.19
C THR A 7 13.87 2.06 7.28
N PHE A 8 12.64 2.56 7.43
CA PHE A 8 12.43 3.90 7.95
C PHE A 8 12.98 3.91 9.38
N LEU A 9 14.14 4.52 9.55
CA LEU A 9 14.56 5.05 10.84
C LEU A 9 13.61 6.20 11.16
N THR A 10 12.44 5.89 11.71
CA THR A 10 11.69 6.88 12.47
C THR A 10 12.57 7.21 13.67
N SER A 11 13.12 8.42 13.67
CA SER A 11 13.57 9.09 14.88
C SER A 11 12.58 8.77 16.00
N ALA A 12 13.07 8.18 17.09
CA ALA A 12 12.27 7.92 18.27
C ALA A 12 11.92 9.28 18.91
N SER A 13 10.88 9.94 18.39
CA SER A 13 10.24 11.08 19.03
C SER A 13 9.54 10.57 20.29
N ALA A 14 9.60 11.34 21.37
CA ALA A 14 8.92 11.05 22.63
C ALA A 14 7.45 10.64 22.37
N GLN A 15 6.96 9.62 23.09
CA GLN A 15 5.59 9.08 22.90
C GLN A 15 4.49 10.12 23.17
N TYR A 16 4.79 11.17 23.93
CA TYR A 16 3.86 12.24 24.29
C TYR A 16 4.54 13.59 24.16
N SER A 17 3.85 14.58 23.59
CA SER A 17 4.38 15.93 23.40
C SER A 17 3.38 17.00 23.84
N LEU A 18 3.86 18.21 24.11
CA LEU A 18 3.07 19.38 24.47
C LEU A 18 3.03 20.34 23.27
N THR A 19 1.84 20.67 22.79
CA THR A 19 1.62 21.71 21.79
C THR A 19 1.03 22.95 22.45
N VAL A 20 1.64 24.10 22.22
CA VAL A 20 1.15 25.40 22.67
C VAL A 20 0.73 26.19 21.44
N GLU A 21 -0.57 26.44 21.29
CA GLU A 21 -1.13 27.24 20.21
C GLU A 21 -1.53 28.63 20.73
N SER A 22 -1.36 29.67 19.91
CA SER A 22 -1.90 31.00 20.22
C SER A 22 -2.84 31.50 19.14
N SER A 23 -3.90 32.18 19.54
CA SER A 23 -4.76 32.96 18.65
C SER A 23 -4.98 34.36 19.20
N PRO A 24 -5.04 35.41 18.37
CA PRO A 24 -5.40 36.75 18.85
C PRO A 24 -6.77 36.73 19.54
N ALA A 25 -6.85 37.35 20.72
CA ALA A 25 -8.11 37.49 21.43
C ALA A 25 -9.07 38.38 20.61
N ALA A 26 -10.26 37.87 20.35
CA ALA A 26 -11.31 38.53 19.57
C ALA A 26 -12.04 39.61 20.37
N PHE A 27 -12.13 39.46 21.70
CA PHE A 27 -12.90 40.37 22.57
C PHE A 27 -12.04 41.17 23.54
N VAL A 28 -10.78 40.77 23.76
CA VAL A 28 -9.81 41.50 24.61
C VAL A 28 -8.64 42.06 23.78
N PRO A 29 -8.69 43.34 23.35
CA PRO A 29 -7.67 43.91 22.45
C PRO A 29 -6.26 43.88 23.04
N GLY A 30 -5.29 43.44 22.25
CA GLY A 30 -3.88 43.41 22.64
C GLY A 30 -3.47 42.20 23.48
N GLN A 31 -4.33 41.18 23.58
CA GLN A 31 -4.02 39.89 24.21
C GLN A 31 -4.11 38.74 23.21
N ASN A 32 -3.43 37.64 23.53
CA ASN A 32 -3.48 36.38 22.81
C ASN A 32 -4.04 35.30 23.74
N VAL A 33 -4.92 34.46 23.20
CA VAL A 33 -5.42 33.24 23.86
C VAL A 33 -4.46 32.11 23.53
N TYR A 34 -3.77 31.60 24.54
CA TYR A 34 -2.91 30.43 24.47
C TYR A 34 -3.68 29.18 24.91
N LYS A 35 -3.64 28.13 24.09
CA LYS A 35 -4.23 26.83 24.40
C LYS A 35 -3.13 25.79 24.44
N PHE A 36 -3.18 24.98 25.50
CA PHE A 36 -2.20 23.94 25.77
C PHE A 36 -2.82 22.58 25.52
N TYR A 37 -2.20 21.82 24.63
CA TYR A 37 -2.63 20.49 24.21
C TYR A 37 -1.53 19.49 24.50
N VAL A 38 -1.88 18.34 25.08
CA VAL A 38 -0.98 17.20 25.17
C VAL A 38 -1.35 16.23 24.06
N ASN A 39 -0.38 15.94 23.19
CA ASN A 39 -0.53 14.98 22.09
C ASN A 39 -0.28 13.58 22.63
N MET A 40 -1.25 12.70 22.38
CA MET A 40 -1.27 11.31 22.82
C MET A 40 -0.76 10.37 21.73
N ALA A 41 -0.19 9.23 22.12
CA ALA A 41 0.28 8.22 21.19
C ALA A 41 -0.87 7.37 20.60
N ASP A 42 -1.91 7.10 21.39
CA ASP A 42 -3.02 6.22 21.01
C ASP A 42 -4.40 6.80 21.42
N PRO A 43 -5.48 6.57 20.63
CA PRO A 43 -6.84 6.99 20.99
C PRO A 43 -7.36 6.43 22.31
N SER A 44 -6.81 5.31 22.79
CA SER A 44 -7.19 4.66 24.04
C SER A 44 -6.38 5.13 25.25
N ASP A 45 -5.37 5.98 25.05
CA ASP A 45 -4.63 6.61 26.14
C ASP A 45 -5.52 7.54 26.96
N LYS A 46 -5.34 7.55 28.27
CA LYS A 46 -6.13 8.38 29.19
C LYS A 46 -5.27 9.40 29.90
N PHE A 47 -5.60 10.67 29.73
CA PHE A 47 -5.00 11.76 30.49
C PHE A 47 -5.54 11.77 31.92
N SER A 48 -4.63 11.79 32.90
CA SER A 48 -4.98 11.70 34.31
C SER A 48 -4.97 13.06 34.98
N ALA A 49 -3.81 13.71 34.98
CA ALA A 49 -3.52 14.83 35.85
C ALA A 49 -2.39 15.71 35.31
N VAL A 50 -2.43 16.98 35.69
CA VAL A 50 -1.26 17.87 35.68
C VAL A 50 -0.84 18.09 37.13
N PHE A 51 0.46 18.05 37.42
CA PHE A 51 0.96 18.10 38.79
C PHE A 51 2.25 18.91 38.92
N GLY A 52 2.57 19.32 40.15
CA GLY A 52 3.87 19.87 40.53
C GLY A 52 4.17 19.60 42.01
N ASN A 53 5.43 19.39 42.34
CA ASN A 53 5.95 19.13 43.69
C ASN A 53 7.37 19.69 43.84
N ASP A 54 8.08 19.36 44.92
CA ASP A 54 9.44 19.87 45.22
C ASP A 54 10.57 19.27 44.35
N GLN A 55 10.29 18.19 43.63
CA GLN A 55 11.21 17.55 42.68
C GLN A 55 10.88 17.94 41.24
N ASP A 56 9.61 17.85 40.87
CA ASP A 56 9.07 18.20 39.55
C ASP A 56 8.24 19.48 39.67
N ASN A 57 8.88 20.63 39.48
CA ASN A 57 8.22 21.92 39.65
C ASN A 57 7.24 22.17 38.48
N LEU A 58 6.00 22.56 38.78
CA LEU A 58 5.08 23.08 37.76
C LEU A 58 5.24 24.60 37.70
N ILE A 59 5.68 25.12 36.57
CA ILE A 59 5.99 26.54 36.39
C ILE A 59 5.20 27.09 35.21
N ILE A 60 4.50 28.20 35.43
CA ILE A 60 3.83 28.97 34.37
C ILE A 60 4.20 30.43 34.59
N ASN A 61 4.83 31.06 33.61
CA ASN A 61 5.21 32.48 33.64
C ASN A 61 4.44 33.23 32.55
N ALA A 62 3.55 34.12 32.97
CA ALA A 62 2.81 35.05 32.13
C ALA A 62 3.14 36.48 32.57
N PRO A 63 4.22 37.10 32.04
CA PRO A 63 4.76 38.36 32.57
C PRO A 63 3.76 39.53 32.61
N SER A 64 2.82 39.55 31.65
CA SER A 64 1.75 40.56 31.55
C SER A 64 0.52 40.27 32.42
N GLY A 65 0.52 39.16 33.17
CA GLY A 65 -0.64 38.66 33.91
C GLY A 65 -1.63 37.92 33.01
N ILE A 66 -2.47 37.09 33.63
CA ILE A 66 -3.53 36.36 32.91
C ILE A 66 -4.88 37.10 33.01
N PHE A 67 -5.67 37.02 31.95
CA PHE A 67 -7.01 37.58 31.92
C PHE A 67 -8.05 36.61 32.46
N ASN A 68 -8.89 37.08 33.37
CA ASN A 68 -10.09 36.38 33.84
C ASN A 68 -11.20 37.41 34.10
N SER A 69 -12.38 37.19 33.54
CA SER A 69 -13.54 38.07 33.66
C SER A 69 -14.08 38.07 35.09
N THR A 70 -14.78 39.15 35.46
CA THR A 70 -15.46 39.23 36.77
C THR A 70 -16.64 38.26 36.91
N PHE A 71 -17.04 37.59 35.83
CA PHE A 71 -18.20 36.69 35.77
C PHE A 71 -17.81 35.21 35.87
N ASN A 72 -16.53 34.87 35.65
CA ASN A 72 -15.99 33.55 35.92
C ASN A 72 -15.21 33.53 37.25
N THR A 73 -15.87 33.05 38.31
CA THR A 73 -15.24 32.88 39.62
C THR A 73 -14.65 31.48 39.83
N SER A 74 -14.64 30.64 38.79
CA SER A 74 -14.06 29.29 38.85
C SER A 74 -12.60 29.32 38.40
N TRP A 75 -11.78 28.48 39.00
CA TRP A 75 -10.41 28.23 38.53
C TRP A 75 -10.37 27.27 37.33
N SER A 76 -11.48 26.55 37.08
CA SER A 76 -11.61 25.56 36.01
C SER A 76 -12.67 25.92 34.98
N ALA A 77 -12.67 25.20 33.85
CA ALA A 77 -13.65 25.33 32.77
C ALA A 77 -15.13 25.27 33.21
N ALA A 78 -15.41 24.72 34.40
CA ALA A 78 -16.74 24.70 35.01
C ALA A 78 -17.40 26.09 35.13
N GLY A 79 -16.61 27.15 35.22
CA GLY A 79 -17.13 28.52 35.31
C GLY A 79 -17.56 29.13 33.97
N ILE A 80 -17.18 28.53 32.85
CA ILE A 80 -17.48 29.02 31.49
C ILE A 80 -18.86 28.53 31.07
N ASN A 81 -19.93 29.12 31.63
CA ASN A 81 -21.29 28.72 31.29
C ASN A 81 -21.66 29.17 29.86
N PRO A 82 -21.95 28.23 28.93
CA PRO A 82 -22.24 28.55 27.53
C PRO A 82 -23.45 29.49 27.36
N ALA A 83 -24.40 29.48 28.30
CA ALA A 83 -25.58 30.36 28.26
C ALA A 83 -25.23 31.84 28.48
N PHE A 84 -24.10 32.15 29.14
CA PHE A 84 -23.65 33.52 29.37
C PHE A 84 -22.77 34.07 28.25
N LEU A 85 -22.16 33.22 27.42
CA LEU A 85 -21.30 33.65 26.30
C LEU A 85 -22.03 34.53 25.27
N ALA A 86 -23.35 34.36 25.10
CA ALA A 86 -24.15 35.20 24.21
C ALA A 86 -24.31 36.65 24.71
N PHE A 87 -24.13 36.88 26.01
CA PHE A 87 -24.28 38.18 26.66
C PHE A 87 -22.93 38.80 27.05
N PHE A 88 -21.94 37.95 27.36
CA PHE A 88 -20.59 38.32 27.79
C PHE A 88 -19.58 37.47 27.00
N PRO A 89 -19.27 37.87 25.76
CA PRO A 89 -18.42 37.08 24.86
C PRO A 89 -16.94 37.05 25.28
N ASP A 90 -16.51 38.03 26.08
CA ASP A 90 -15.18 38.09 26.70
C ASP A 90 -14.90 36.92 27.64
N MET A 91 -15.93 36.32 28.26
CA MET A 91 -15.79 35.14 29.10
C MET A 91 -15.23 33.92 28.34
N ALA A 92 -15.40 33.85 27.02
CA ALA A 92 -14.82 32.75 26.22
C ALA A 92 -13.29 32.75 26.23
N GLU A 93 -12.69 33.91 26.53
CA GLU A 93 -11.26 34.19 26.52
C GLU A 93 -10.70 34.20 27.96
N ASP A 94 -11.45 33.72 28.95
CA ASP A 94 -10.97 33.58 30.31
C ASP A 94 -9.88 32.51 30.43
N SER A 95 -8.97 32.71 31.38
CA SER A 95 -7.90 31.77 31.70
C SER A 95 -8.40 30.72 32.71
N TYR A 96 -8.28 29.44 32.38
CA TYR A 96 -8.75 28.35 33.25
C TYR A 96 -7.96 27.05 33.02
N ALA A 97 -7.93 26.21 34.06
CA ALA A 97 -7.43 24.84 33.96
C ALA A 97 -8.55 23.88 33.51
N THR A 98 -8.19 22.86 32.75
CA THR A 98 -9.15 21.88 32.24
C THR A 98 -8.49 20.53 31.97
N ILE A 99 -9.28 19.50 31.71
CA ILE A 99 -8.81 18.25 31.10
C ILE A 99 -9.86 17.87 30.06
N GLY A 100 -9.56 18.10 28.78
CA GLY A 100 -10.43 17.73 27.65
C GLY A 100 -11.77 18.48 27.59
N LEU A 101 -11.92 19.61 28.29
CA LEU A 101 -13.16 20.41 28.30
C LEU A 101 -12.90 21.88 27.96
N THR A 102 -13.82 22.49 27.20
CA THR A 102 -13.84 23.94 26.92
C THR A 102 -14.96 24.68 27.68
N GLY A 103 -15.59 23.99 28.64
CA GLY A 103 -16.73 24.47 29.42
C GLY A 103 -17.08 23.46 30.54
N PRO A 104 -18.24 23.60 31.21
CA PRO A 104 -18.64 22.68 32.27
C PRO A 104 -18.89 21.27 31.74
N ALA A 105 -18.49 20.28 32.52
CA ALA A 105 -18.66 18.88 32.19
C ALA A 105 -20.15 18.50 31.99
N MET A 106 -20.41 17.67 30.98
CA MET A 106 -21.75 17.15 30.68
C MET A 106 -21.76 15.61 30.58
N GLY A 107 -22.85 14.99 31.03
CA GLY A 107 -23.05 13.54 30.89
C GLY A 107 -22.04 12.71 31.68
N SER A 108 -21.21 11.94 30.97
CA SER A 108 -20.14 11.08 31.52
C SER A 108 -18.79 11.79 31.68
N GLN A 109 -18.72 13.09 31.40
CA GLN A 109 -17.54 13.92 31.65
C GLN A 109 -17.49 14.35 33.12
N ALA A 110 -16.30 14.71 33.59
CA ALA A 110 -16.08 15.24 34.94
C ALA A 110 -15.23 16.51 34.90
N ASP A 111 -15.63 17.52 35.67
CA ASP A 111 -14.81 18.70 35.91
C ASP A 111 -13.53 18.30 36.69
N PRO A 112 -12.39 18.95 36.43
CA PRO A 112 -11.14 18.61 37.11
C PRO A 112 -11.26 18.89 38.61
N SER A 113 -10.76 17.96 39.42
CA SER A 113 -10.63 18.11 40.87
C SER A 113 -9.27 18.67 41.22
N LEU A 114 -9.20 19.56 42.21
CA LEU A 114 -7.96 20.23 42.63
C LEU A 114 -7.51 19.73 44.00
N VAL A 115 -6.20 19.47 44.12
CA VAL A 115 -5.49 19.29 45.39
C VAL A 115 -4.33 20.25 45.38
N GLU A 116 -4.20 21.09 46.42
CA GLU A 116 -3.12 22.07 46.52
C GLU A 116 -2.65 22.24 47.97
N ASP A 117 -1.37 22.49 48.17
CA ASP A 117 -0.82 22.87 49.47
C ASP A 117 -1.33 24.26 49.87
N ALA A 118 -1.88 24.38 51.07
CA ALA A 118 -2.33 25.67 51.61
C ALA A 118 -1.19 26.68 51.82
N ASN A 119 0.07 26.24 51.81
CA ASN A 119 1.26 27.10 51.93
C ASN A 119 1.80 27.57 50.57
N LEU A 120 1.21 27.13 49.46
CA LEU A 120 1.56 27.58 48.12
C LEU A 120 1.13 29.06 47.91
N SER A 121 1.96 29.88 47.27
CA SER A 121 1.63 31.29 47.01
C SER A 121 2.18 31.73 45.64
N PRO A 122 1.31 32.10 44.67
CA PRO A 122 -0.15 31.94 44.69
C PRO A 122 -0.55 30.45 44.61
N THR A 123 -1.71 30.08 45.16
CA THR A 123 -2.24 28.73 44.93
C THR A 123 -2.72 28.59 43.48
N ILE A 124 -2.94 27.36 43.00
CA ILE A 124 -3.41 27.11 41.62
C ILE A 124 -4.78 27.77 41.43
N SER A 125 -5.66 27.64 42.43
CA SER A 125 -6.98 28.28 42.37
C SER A 125 -6.88 29.81 42.39
N GLU A 126 -5.98 30.39 43.17
CA GLU A 126 -5.75 31.85 43.22
C GLU A 126 -5.19 32.39 41.90
N PHE A 127 -4.25 31.67 41.26
CA PHE A 127 -3.67 32.06 39.98
C PHE A 127 -4.75 32.25 38.91
N PHE A 128 -5.65 31.28 38.74
CA PHE A 128 -6.73 31.31 37.74
C PHE A 128 -7.90 32.22 38.11
N THR A 129 -8.13 32.52 39.39
CA THR A 129 -9.28 33.35 39.82
C THR A 129 -8.95 34.83 39.93
N VAL A 130 -7.74 35.20 40.36
CA VAL A 130 -7.35 36.59 40.64
C VAL A 130 -6.50 37.21 39.52
N GLY A 131 -5.90 36.39 38.66
CA GLY A 131 -5.10 36.86 37.52
C GLY A 131 -3.61 37.01 37.87
N GLY A 132 -2.91 35.90 38.13
CA GLY A 132 -1.50 35.91 38.48
C GLY A 132 -0.54 36.16 37.29
N THR A 133 0.69 36.60 37.59
CA THR A 133 1.78 36.74 36.60
C THR A 133 2.71 35.52 36.54
N GLY A 134 2.69 34.68 37.57
CA GLY A 134 3.43 33.43 37.58
C GLY A 134 2.86 32.45 38.60
N LEU A 135 2.85 31.17 38.24
CA LEU A 135 2.52 30.04 39.10
C LEU A 135 3.77 29.18 39.22
N ASN A 136 4.19 28.86 40.44
CA ASN A 136 5.32 27.97 40.71
C ASN A 136 4.96 27.02 41.85
N VAL A 137 4.66 25.77 41.50
CA VAL A 137 4.33 24.70 42.46
C VAL A 137 5.59 23.91 42.76
N ASN A 138 6.22 24.23 43.90
CA ASN A 138 7.51 23.66 44.33
C ASN A 138 7.51 23.19 45.80
N THR A 139 6.34 23.01 46.40
CA THR A 139 6.21 22.56 47.79
C THR A 139 6.24 21.03 47.87
N LEU A 140 6.60 20.49 49.05
CA LEU A 140 6.65 19.05 49.28
C LEU A 140 5.29 18.36 49.06
N THR A 141 4.19 19.00 49.45
CA THR A 141 2.83 18.48 49.19
C THR A 141 2.41 18.72 47.73
N GLY A 142 2.93 19.80 47.13
CA GLY A 142 2.69 20.15 45.75
C GLY A 142 1.27 20.66 45.47
N GLY A 143 0.87 20.49 44.22
CA GLY A 143 -0.47 20.79 43.73
C GLY A 143 -0.74 20.06 42.42
N SER A 144 -1.99 19.65 42.22
CA SER A 144 -2.41 18.92 41.03
C SER A 144 -3.89 19.12 40.77
N TRP A 145 -4.24 19.28 39.49
CA TRP A 145 -5.61 19.09 39.03
C TRP A 145 -5.71 17.80 38.20
N TYR A 146 -6.73 16.99 38.49
CA TYR A 146 -6.87 15.67 37.92
C TYR A 146 -8.34 15.29 37.66
N VAL A 147 -8.53 14.31 36.79
CA VAL A 147 -9.80 13.60 36.59
C VAL A 147 -9.61 12.11 36.85
N LEU A 148 -10.68 11.42 37.23
CA LEU A 148 -10.62 9.97 37.38
C LEU A 148 -10.56 9.32 35.98
N ASN A 149 -9.90 8.18 35.89
CA ASN A 149 -9.81 7.38 34.65
C ASN A 149 -11.17 6.90 34.10
N THR A 150 -12.27 7.08 34.85
CA THR A 150 -13.65 6.81 34.44
C THR A 150 -14.30 7.98 33.70
N ALA A 151 -13.70 9.17 33.74
CA ALA A 151 -14.24 10.37 33.11
C ALA A 151 -14.05 10.31 31.59
N ALA A 152 -15.12 10.56 30.81
CA ALA A 152 -15.06 10.46 29.35
C ALA A 152 -14.12 11.50 28.70
N ASN A 153 -13.94 12.66 29.33
CA ASN A 153 -13.04 13.74 28.89
C ASN A 153 -11.55 13.47 29.17
N SER A 154 -11.21 12.31 29.74
CA SER A 154 -9.80 11.86 29.85
C SER A 154 -9.26 11.29 28.54
N LEU A 155 -10.12 10.95 27.58
CA LEU A 155 -9.72 10.45 26.27
C LEU A 155 -9.34 11.62 25.33
N PRO A 156 -8.37 11.43 24.42
CA PRO A 156 -8.02 12.42 23.43
C PRO A 156 -9.16 12.68 22.44
N ASP A 157 -9.10 13.85 21.81
CA ASP A 157 -9.96 14.22 20.68
C ASP A 157 -9.56 13.50 19.38
N ALA A 158 -10.21 13.87 18.27
CA ALA A 158 -9.98 13.25 16.96
C ALA A 158 -8.56 13.46 16.42
N ASP A 159 -7.84 14.48 16.91
CA ASP A 159 -6.46 14.80 16.54
C ASP A 159 -5.45 14.12 17.49
N LEU A 160 -5.92 13.23 18.37
CA LEU A 160 -5.14 12.62 19.46
C LEU A 160 -4.66 13.63 20.51
N ARG A 161 -5.41 14.72 20.75
CA ARG A 161 -5.00 15.78 21.68
C ARG A 161 -5.92 15.91 22.88
N VAL A 162 -5.36 16.28 24.03
CA VAL A 162 -6.12 16.65 25.22
C VAL A 162 -5.77 18.07 25.63
N GLN A 163 -6.76 18.96 25.64
CA GLN A 163 -6.58 20.31 26.15
C GLN A 163 -6.44 20.29 27.68
N ILE A 164 -5.38 20.89 28.22
CA ILE A 164 -5.09 20.87 29.66
C ILE A 164 -5.26 22.25 30.34
N MET A 165 -5.18 23.33 29.58
CA MET A 165 -5.46 24.68 30.07
C MET A 165 -5.64 25.67 28.92
N GLN A 166 -6.24 26.81 29.24
CA GLN A 166 -6.32 28.00 28.40
C GLN A 166 -5.82 29.19 29.22
N ILE A 167 -4.93 30.00 28.64
CA ILE A 167 -4.38 31.20 29.27
C ILE A 167 -4.44 32.36 28.28
N THR A 168 -5.01 33.48 28.68
CA THR A 168 -5.06 34.68 27.85
C THR A 168 -4.13 35.75 28.44
N THR A 169 -3.13 36.19 27.66
CA THR A 169 -2.14 37.19 28.09
C THR A 169 -1.56 37.97 26.90
N GLY A 170 -0.95 39.13 27.17
CA GLY A 170 -0.44 40.06 26.13
C GLY A 170 0.98 39.81 25.64
N GLU A 171 1.78 39.02 26.36
CA GLU A 171 3.17 38.69 26.01
C GLU A 171 3.35 37.19 25.85
N ASP A 172 4.57 36.76 25.47
CA ASP A 172 4.90 35.34 25.36
C ASP A 172 4.87 34.64 26.73
N ILE A 173 4.47 33.37 26.72
CA ILE A 173 4.35 32.53 27.90
C ILE A 173 5.50 31.52 27.95
N SER A 174 6.03 31.23 29.13
CA SER A 174 7.10 30.23 29.30
C SER A 174 6.93 29.46 30.60
N GLY A 175 7.49 28.27 30.70
CA GLY A 175 7.39 27.47 31.91
C GLY A 175 7.70 25.99 31.70
N THR A 176 7.28 25.19 32.67
CA THR A 176 7.47 23.74 32.74
C THR A 176 6.14 23.11 33.13
N ILE A 177 5.62 22.19 32.32
CA ILE A 177 4.38 21.45 32.61
C ILE A 177 4.71 20.00 32.91
N ASN A 178 4.26 19.50 34.07
CA ASN A 178 4.34 18.08 34.38
C ASN A 178 2.96 17.43 34.32
N PHE A 179 2.85 16.35 33.56
CA PHE A 179 1.58 15.68 33.32
C PHE A 179 1.70 14.16 33.43
N GLN A 180 0.56 13.52 33.72
CA GLN A 180 0.45 12.08 33.89
C GLN A 180 -0.55 11.49 32.89
N VAL A 181 -0.13 10.42 32.21
CA VAL A 181 -0.93 9.66 31.25
C VAL A 181 -0.98 8.19 31.64
N PHE A 182 -2.10 7.53 31.38
CA PHE A 182 -2.26 6.08 31.46
C PHE A 182 -2.33 5.50 30.03
N PRO A 183 -1.24 4.87 29.54
CA PRO A 183 -1.21 4.22 28.24
C PRO A 183 -2.30 3.15 28.15
N LEU A 184 -3.05 3.14 27.05
CA LEU A 184 -4.19 2.22 26.81
C LEU A 184 -5.26 2.22 27.93
N GLY A 185 -5.28 3.25 28.77
CA GLY A 185 -6.15 3.36 29.94
C GLY A 185 -5.83 2.39 31.08
N VAL A 186 -4.66 1.72 31.07
CA VAL A 186 -4.22 0.79 32.11
C VAL A 186 -3.52 1.56 33.23
N GLY A 187 -4.16 1.62 34.41
CA GLY A 187 -3.63 2.37 35.56
C GLY A 187 -2.25 1.92 36.05
N ALA A 188 -1.87 0.67 35.80
CA ALA A 188 -0.58 0.11 36.22
C ALA A 188 0.60 0.65 35.41
N ASP A 189 0.36 1.08 34.17
CA ASP A 189 1.40 1.51 33.23
C ASP A 189 1.56 3.04 33.20
N GLN A 190 1.17 3.71 34.28
CA GLN A 190 1.19 5.17 34.37
C GLN A 190 2.57 5.75 34.03
N VAL A 191 2.59 6.78 33.19
CA VAL A 191 3.79 7.53 32.83
C VAL A 191 3.64 8.98 33.25
N GLN A 192 4.75 9.61 33.59
CA GLN A 192 4.84 11.01 34.01
C GLN A 192 5.91 11.69 33.18
N TYR A 193 5.56 12.84 32.61
CA TYR A 193 6.44 13.65 31.76
C TYR A 193 6.58 15.05 32.34
N SER A 194 7.74 15.64 32.13
CA SER A 194 8.05 17.04 32.43
C SER A 194 8.52 17.68 31.13
N VAL A 195 7.82 18.72 30.68
CA VAL A 195 8.09 19.39 29.40
C VAL A 195 8.28 20.88 29.63
N ASP A 196 9.45 21.39 29.23
CA ASP A 196 9.77 22.81 29.22
C ASP A 196 9.26 23.45 27.92
N PHE A 197 8.59 24.59 28.03
CA PHE A 197 8.06 25.33 26.89
C PHE A 197 8.44 26.81 26.96
N ASN A 198 8.62 27.43 25.79
CA ASN A 198 8.94 28.85 25.67
C ASN A 198 8.27 29.46 24.44
N GLY A 199 7.06 29.98 24.61
CA GLY A 199 6.22 30.51 23.55
C GLY A 199 5.40 29.43 22.85
N VAL A 200 4.92 29.77 21.66
CA VAL A 200 4.09 28.91 20.80
C VAL A 200 4.97 27.89 20.09
N GLY A 201 4.54 26.64 20.03
CA GLY A 201 5.27 25.56 19.38
C GLY A 201 4.92 24.18 19.93
N ASP A 202 5.60 23.17 19.39
CA ASP A 202 5.56 21.79 19.87
C ASP A 202 6.80 21.51 20.71
N TYR A 203 6.65 20.78 21.81
CA TYR A 203 7.71 20.51 22.79
C TYR A 203 7.63 19.07 23.31
N ASP A 204 8.77 18.43 23.56
CA ASP A 204 8.89 17.16 24.26
C ASP A 204 9.85 17.25 25.46
N GLU A 205 10.18 16.13 26.09
CA GLU A 205 11.14 16.05 27.21
C GLU A 205 12.56 16.54 26.85
N ASN A 206 12.88 16.66 25.55
CA ASN A 206 14.18 17.11 25.04
C ASN A 206 14.16 18.58 24.59
N GLY A 207 13.00 19.25 24.64
CA GLY A 207 12.85 20.66 24.30
C GLY A 207 11.90 20.90 23.11
N PRO A 208 12.05 22.02 22.37
CA PRO A 208 11.22 22.31 21.22
C PRO A 208 11.36 21.23 20.14
N ILE A 209 10.23 20.64 19.74
CA ILE A 209 10.13 19.80 18.55
C ILE A 209 10.16 20.73 17.35
N VAL A 210 11.36 21.13 16.95
CA VAL A 210 11.57 21.81 15.68
C VAL A 210 11.41 20.72 14.61
N GLY A 211 10.28 20.71 13.92
CA GLY A 211 10.12 19.87 12.73
C GLY A 211 11.31 20.11 11.80
N ASP A 212 11.85 19.05 11.23
CA ASP A 212 12.97 19.13 10.28
C ASP A 212 12.66 20.22 9.24
N VAL A 213 13.41 21.32 9.24
CA VAL A 213 13.27 22.37 8.24
C VAL A 213 14.08 21.89 7.03
N PRO A 214 13.43 21.39 5.96
CA PRO A 214 14.15 20.86 4.82
C PRO A 214 14.71 22.04 4.02
N GLY A 215 15.98 21.95 3.64
CA GLY A 215 16.61 22.95 2.77
C GLY A 215 18.12 22.73 2.68
N CYS A 216 18.79 23.50 1.81
CA CYS A 216 20.24 23.35 1.65
C CYS A 216 21.01 23.77 2.91
N THR A 217 21.72 22.82 3.52
CA THR A 217 22.54 23.02 4.73
C THR A 217 24.00 23.38 4.43
N ASP A 218 24.42 23.33 3.16
CA ASP A 218 25.78 23.66 2.75
C ASP A 218 25.98 25.18 2.64
N SER A 219 26.78 25.75 3.55
CA SER A 219 27.12 27.18 3.57
C SER A 219 27.85 27.71 2.33
N SER A 220 28.34 26.83 1.46
CA SER A 220 28.99 27.19 0.19
C SER A 220 28.02 27.23 -1.00
N ALA A 221 26.84 26.64 -0.87
CA ALA A 221 25.81 26.67 -1.90
C ALA A 221 25.15 28.06 -2.00
N CYS A 222 24.74 28.44 -3.22
CA CYS A 222 24.14 29.75 -3.47
C CYS A 222 22.70 29.87 -2.95
N ASN A 223 22.04 28.75 -2.64
CA ASN A 223 20.72 28.69 -2.01
C ASN A 223 20.76 28.17 -0.56
N TYR A 224 21.91 28.31 0.11
CA TYR A 224 22.06 27.99 1.54
C TYR A 224 20.95 28.63 2.39
N ASN A 225 20.28 27.81 3.19
CA ASN A 225 19.27 28.26 4.14
C ASN A 225 19.79 28.11 5.58
N THR A 226 19.93 29.22 6.29
CA THR A 226 20.40 29.24 7.69
C THR A 226 19.45 28.56 8.67
N ASP A 227 18.18 28.44 8.29
CA ASP A 227 17.13 27.86 9.14
C ASP A 227 16.92 26.37 8.84
N ALA A 228 17.59 25.81 7.82
CA ALA A 228 17.48 24.40 7.47
C ALA A 228 18.22 23.53 8.51
N THR A 229 17.51 22.54 9.04
CA THR A 229 18.05 21.57 10.01
C THR A 229 18.32 20.20 9.36
N THR A 230 17.75 19.95 8.18
CA THR A 230 17.93 18.71 7.42
C THR A 230 18.11 19.02 5.93
N ASP A 231 19.13 18.42 5.31
CA ASP A 231 19.41 18.58 3.87
C ASP A 231 18.40 17.81 3.03
N ASP A 232 17.68 18.53 2.17
CA ASP A 232 16.69 17.99 1.24
C ASP A 232 17.27 17.69 -0.15
N GLY A 233 18.59 17.87 -0.32
CA GLY A 233 19.28 17.69 -1.59
C GLY A 233 19.06 18.83 -2.57
N SER A 234 18.48 19.96 -2.14
CA SER A 234 18.24 21.13 -2.98
C SER A 234 19.48 22.00 -3.20
N CYS A 235 20.63 21.69 -2.59
CA CYS A 235 21.84 22.51 -2.70
C CYS A 235 22.25 22.73 -4.16
N ALA A 236 22.37 24.00 -4.53
CA ALA A 236 22.68 24.45 -5.87
C ALA A 236 23.99 25.26 -5.90
N GLU A 237 24.73 25.10 -6.99
CA GLU A 237 25.94 25.85 -7.28
C GLU A 237 25.62 27.02 -8.23
N LEU A 238 26.48 28.04 -8.25
CA LEU A 238 26.43 29.07 -9.29
C LEU A 238 26.91 28.48 -10.62
N ASP A 239 26.15 28.70 -11.67
CA ASP A 239 26.60 28.39 -13.03
C ASP A 239 27.56 29.46 -13.57
N GLU A 240 28.08 29.24 -14.79
CA GLU A 240 28.99 30.15 -15.49
C GLU A 240 28.39 31.54 -15.77
N CYS A 241 27.07 31.68 -15.62
CA CYS A 241 26.31 32.91 -15.78
C CYS A 241 25.95 33.58 -14.44
N GLY A 242 26.40 33.01 -13.32
CA GLY A 242 26.12 33.52 -11.98
C GLY A 242 24.69 33.28 -11.52
N VAL A 243 23.97 32.35 -12.15
CA VAL A 243 22.61 31.95 -11.77
C VAL A 243 22.69 30.71 -10.88
N CYS A 244 22.03 30.78 -9.73
CA CYS A 244 22.00 29.69 -8.77
C CYS A 244 21.17 28.50 -9.30
N GLY A 245 21.79 27.34 -9.47
CA GLY A 245 21.15 26.16 -10.06
C GLY A 245 20.76 26.32 -11.53
N GLY A 246 21.39 27.27 -12.24
CA GLY A 246 21.18 27.49 -13.66
C GLY A 246 21.85 26.41 -14.53
N ALA A 247 21.44 26.36 -15.80
CA ALA A 247 21.98 25.41 -16.77
C ALA A 247 23.33 25.84 -17.39
N GLY A 248 23.86 26.99 -16.97
CA GLY A 248 25.04 27.61 -17.58
C GLY A 248 24.75 28.19 -18.96
N ILE A 249 25.82 28.36 -19.74
CA ILE A 249 25.72 28.78 -21.14
C ILE A 249 25.12 27.61 -21.93
N ALA A 250 23.99 27.86 -22.60
CA ALA A 250 23.30 26.85 -23.40
C ALA A 250 24.23 26.28 -24.50
N GLU A 251 24.07 24.99 -24.81
CA GLU A 251 24.88 24.34 -25.85
C GLU A 251 24.73 25.08 -27.20
N GLY A 252 25.84 25.60 -27.73
CA GLY A 252 25.88 26.42 -28.95
C GLY A 252 25.84 27.93 -28.73
N ALA A 253 25.54 28.41 -27.50
CA ALA A 253 25.66 29.81 -27.14
C ALA A 253 27.10 30.17 -26.74
N CYS A 254 27.47 31.42 -26.96
CA CYS A 254 28.78 32.00 -26.65
C CYS A 254 28.72 32.99 -25.48
N ASP A 255 27.52 33.33 -24.98
CA ASP A 255 27.32 34.10 -23.76
C ASP A 255 26.02 33.71 -23.02
N CYS A 256 25.79 34.36 -21.88
CA CYS A 256 24.64 34.13 -20.99
C CYS A 256 23.32 34.73 -21.49
N ASP A 257 23.37 35.58 -22.51
CA ASP A 257 22.17 36.11 -23.16
C ASP A 257 21.67 35.16 -24.27
N GLY A 258 22.38 34.04 -24.48
CA GLY A 258 22.03 33.03 -25.47
C GLY A 258 22.45 33.41 -26.89
N ASN A 259 23.37 34.36 -27.05
CA ASN A 259 23.91 34.70 -28.35
C ASN A 259 24.75 33.51 -28.86
N VAL A 260 24.76 33.32 -30.18
CA VAL A 260 25.54 32.28 -30.85
C VAL A 260 26.71 32.92 -31.59
N LEU A 261 27.78 32.15 -31.80
CA LEU A 261 28.85 32.58 -32.69
C LEU A 261 28.29 32.70 -34.10
N ASP A 262 28.54 33.83 -34.74
CA ASP A 262 28.30 33.98 -36.17
C ASP A 262 29.37 33.25 -36.99
N GLU A 263 29.20 33.23 -38.32
CA GLU A 263 30.10 32.57 -39.26
C GLU A 263 31.51 33.20 -39.30
N CYS A 264 31.70 34.35 -38.66
CA CYS A 264 32.97 35.06 -38.50
C CYS A 264 33.61 34.85 -37.13
N GLY A 265 32.96 34.09 -36.24
CA GLY A 265 33.44 33.79 -34.90
C GLY A 265 33.23 34.92 -33.91
N GLU A 266 32.34 35.87 -34.19
CA GLU A 266 31.93 36.90 -33.25
C GLU A 266 30.63 36.51 -32.54
N CYS A 267 30.59 36.69 -31.21
CA CYS A 267 29.42 36.35 -30.41
C CYS A 267 28.31 37.40 -30.59
N GLY A 268 27.18 37.02 -31.17
CA GLY A 268 26.08 37.96 -31.46
C GLY A 268 26.37 38.96 -32.58
N GLY A 269 27.28 38.64 -33.50
CA GLY A 269 27.58 39.46 -34.67
C GLY A 269 26.54 39.35 -35.79
N ASP A 270 26.65 40.23 -36.79
CA ASP A 270 25.75 40.28 -37.96
C ASP A 270 26.07 39.19 -39.01
N GLY A 271 27.11 38.38 -38.80
CA GLY A 271 27.51 37.29 -39.69
C GLY A 271 28.03 37.72 -41.06
N ILE A 272 28.12 36.76 -41.98
CA ILE A 272 28.49 37.03 -43.37
C ILE A 272 27.29 37.65 -44.08
N ALA A 273 27.50 38.82 -44.69
CA ALA A 273 26.44 39.54 -45.42
C ALA A 273 25.89 38.71 -46.59
N ASP A 274 24.60 38.86 -46.88
CA ASP A 274 23.91 38.08 -47.90
C ASP A 274 24.56 38.25 -49.30
N GLY A 275 25.05 37.13 -49.86
CA GLY A 275 25.80 37.08 -51.11
C GLY A 275 27.33 37.07 -50.95
N ALA A 276 27.86 37.26 -49.74
CA ALA A 276 29.28 37.13 -49.46
C ALA A 276 29.69 35.69 -49.09
N CYS A 277 30.94 35.35 -49.35
CA CYS A 277 31.54 34.04 -49.11
C CYS A 277 32.66 34.05 -48.06
N ASP A 278 33.01 35.22 -47.57
CA ASP A 278 33.87 35.42 -46.41
C ASP A 278 33.46 36.67 -45.62
N CYS A 279 34.07 36.83 -44.45
CA CYS A 279 33.85 37.95 -43.54
C CYS A 279 34.37 39.30 -44.07
N ASP A 280 35.15 39.28 -45.15
CA ASP A 280 35.63 40.47 -45.84
C ASP A 280 34.67 40.95 -46.94
N GLY A 281 33.59 40.18 -47.22
CA GLY A 281 32.54 40.56 -48.15
C GLY A 281 32.77 40.15 -49.61
N ASN A 282 33.67 39.20 -49.88
CA ASN A 282 33.90 38.67 -51.23
C ASN A 282 32.71 37.82 -51.69
N VAL A 283 32.54 37.59 -52.99
CA VAL A 283 31.42 36.76 -53.53
C VAL A 283 31.94 35.53 -54.24
N VAL A 284 31.19 34.42 -54.19
CA VAL A 284 31.56 33.16 -54.87
C VAL A 284 31.40 33.34 -56.38
N ASP A 285 32.38 32.88 -57.15
CA ASP A 285 32.27 32.78 -58.61
C ASP A 285 31.52 31.53 -59.08
N GLU A 286 31.37 31.35 -60.39
CA GLU A 286 30.70 30.18 -60.99
C GLU A 286 31.43 28.85 -60.73
N CYS A 287 32.64 28.90 -60.15
CA CYS A 287 33.46 27.75 -59.78
C CYS A 287 33.47 27.42 -58.30
N GLY A 288 32.69 28.14 -57.49
CA GLY A 288 32.66 27.91 -56.06
C GLY A 288 33.84 28.54 -55.32
N GLU A 289 34.71 29.31 -56.00
CA GLU A 289 35.83 29.98 -55.37
C GLU A 289 35.44 31.38 -54.91
N CYS A 290 35.68 31.65 -53.63
CA CYS A 290 35.43 32.95 -53.03
C CYS A 290 36.39 34.01 -53.60
N GLY A 291 35.88 34.94 -54.41
CA GLY A 291 36.70 35.94 -55.12
C GLY A 291 37.43 35.43 -56.37
N GLY A 292 37.01 34.30 -56.94
CA GLY A 292 37.62 33.70 -58.14
C GLY A 292 37.17 34.32 -59.49
N SER A 293 37.63 33.72 -60.60
CA SER A 293 37.41 34.20 -61.98
C SER A 293 36.39 33.41 -62.83
N GLY A 294 35.77 32.36 -62.29
CA GLY A 294 34.69 31.58 -62.93
C GLY A 294 35.13 30.58 -64.02
N ILE A 295 34.14 29.91 -64.65
CA ILE A 295 34.34 28.91 -65.72
C ILE A 295 34.67 29.60 -67.06
N ALA A 296 35.65 29.09 -67.79
CA ALA A 296 36.02 29.59 -69.11
C ALA A 296 35.03 29.13 -70.21
N ASP A 297 34.81 29.97 -71.22
CA ASP A 297 33.89 29.69 -72.33
C ASP A 297 34.29 28.43 -73.12
N GLY A 298 33.41 27.42 -73.13
CA GLY A 298 33.59 26.14 -73.84
C GLY A 298 33.78 24.93 -72.93
N ASP A 299 34.03 25.17 -71.65
CA ASP A 299 34.19 24.13 -70.64
C ASP A 299 32.87 23.94 -69.87
N CYS A 300 32.55 22.71 -69.52
CA CYS A 300 31.36 22.38 -68.72
C CYS A 300 31.63 22.28 -67.22
N ASP A 301 32.89 22.42 -66.80
CA ASP A 301 33.31 22.53 -65.39
C ASP A 301 34.56 23.40 -65.23
N CYS A 302 34.98 23.60 -63.98
CA CYS A 302 36.11 24.44 -63.59
C CYS A 302 37.49 23.81 -63.83
N ASP A 303 37.52 22.53 -64.16
CA ASP A 303 38.74 21.79 -64.49
C ASP A 303 39.03 21.82 -66.00
N GLY A 304 38.12 22.38 -66.81
CA GLY A 304 38.28 22.55 -68.25
C GLY A 304 37.77 21.37 -69.08
N ASN A 305 36.83 20.58 -68.55
CA ASN A 305 36.31 19.40 -69.23
C ASN A 305 35.18 19.75 -70.22
N GLN A 306 34.88 18.84 -71.15
CA GLN A 306 33.81 18.97 -72.17
C GLN A 306 32.82 17.80 -72.10
N LEU A 307 31.59 18.02 -72.56
CA LEU A 307 30.49 17.06 -72.52
C LEU A 307 30.70 15.88 -73.50
N ASP A 308 30.39 14.65 -73.07
CA ASP A 308 30.38 13.44 -73.91
C ASP A 308 28.99 13.12 -74.52
N ALA A 309 28.83 11.95 -75.16
CA ALA A 309 27.59 11.56 -75.85
C ALA A 309 26.38 11.37 -74.91
N LEU A 310 26.60 11.14 -73.61
CA LEU A 310 25.56 11.08 -72.58
C LEU A 310 25.31 12.45 -71.93
N GLY A 311 26.02 13.49 -72.37
CA GLY A 311 25.96 14.82 -71.76
C GLY A 311 26.67 14.88 -70.41
N VAL A 312 27.66 14.01 -70.17
CA VAL A 312 28.47 14.02 -68.95
C VAL A 312 29.76 14.80 -69.21
N CYS A 313 30.02 15.80 -68.37
CA CYS A 313 31.25 16.60 -68.45
C CYS A 313 32.48 15.74 -68.14
N GLY A 314 33.42 15.65 -69.08
CA GLY A 314 34.63 14.83 -68.96
C GLY A 314 34.43 13.32 -69.17
N GLY A 315 33.25 12.89 -69.66
CA GLY A 315 32.94 11.49 -69.88
C GLY A 315 33.59 10.87 -71.14
N SER A 316 33.61 9.54 -71.20
CA SER A 316 34.22 8.76 -72.28
C SER A 316 33.22 8.10 -73.24
N CYS A 317 31.92 8.34 -73.07
CA CYS A 317 30.90 7.63 -73.82
C CYS A 317 30.90 8.04 -75.29
N SER A 318 30.99 7.06 -76.19
CA SER A 318 31.06 7.31 -77.64
C SER A 318 29.72 7.15 -78.35
N SER A 319 28.77 6.38 -77.79
CA SER A 319 27.42 6.12 -78.33
C SER A 319 26.50 5.55 -77.25
N ASP A 320 25.23 5.98 -77.28
CA ASP A 320 24.09 5.39 -76.57
C ASP A 320 22.95 5.25 -77.58
N ALA A 321 22.84 4.08 -78.19
CA ALA A 321 21.94 3.84 -79.33
C ALA A 321 20.50 3.53 -78.91
N ASN A 322 20.30 2.96 -77.72
CA ASN A 322 18.98 2.61 -77.22
C ASN A 322 18.37 3.70 -76.31
N GLY A 323 19.17 4.70 -75.91
CA GLY A 323 18.75 5.87 -75.15
C GLY A 323 18.46 5.55 -73.68
N ASN A 324 19.01 4.45 -73.14
CA ASN A 324 18.80 4.04 -71.75
C ASN A 324 19.74 4.77 -70.77
N GLY A 325 20.65 5.62 -71.27
CA GLY A 325 21.59 6.38 -70.43
C GLY A 325 22.84 5.60 -70.01
N ILE A 326 23.12 4.45 -70.64
CA ILE A 326 24.31 3.63 -70.47
C ILE A 326 24.98 3.49 -71.85
N CYS A 327 26.31 3.44 -71.90
CA CYS A 327 27.02 3.29 -73.16
C CYS A 327 26.78 1.90 -73.76
N ASP A 328 26.67 1.82 -75.08
CA ASP A 328 26.35 0.55 -75.78
C ASP A 328 27.34 -0.59 -75.50
N ASP A 329 28.59 -0.28 -75.14
CA ASP A 329 29.64 -1.23 -74.79
C ASP A 329 29.57 -1.76 -73.35
N ASP A 330 28.72 -1.15 -72.51
CA ASP A 330 28.51 -1.48 -71.10
C ASP A 330 27.15 -2.14 -70.83
N ASP A 331 26.35 -2.43 -71.88
CA ASP A 331 25.04 -3.08 -71.73
C ASP A 331 25.13 -4.56 -71.31
N ILE A 332 24.33 -4.96 -70.33
CA ILE A 332 24.25 -6.32 -69.78
C ILE A 332 22.84 -6.88 -70.03
N ASN A 333 22.76 -8.02 -70.72
CA ASN A 333 21.50 -8.69 -71.01
C ASN A 333 21.07 -9.63 -69.87
N GLY A 334 19.80 -9.63 -69.50
CA GLY A 334 19.20 -10.57 -68.54
C GLY A 334 17.80 -10.14 -68.11
N CYS A 335 17.12 -10.91 -67.24
CA CYS A 335 15.79 -10.54 -66.75
C CYS A 335 15.82 -9.23 -65.93
N THR A 336 15.15 -8.19 -66.41
CA THR A 336 15.07 -6.88 -65.71
C THR A 336 13.84 -6.75 -64.80
N ASP A 337 12.95 -7.74 -64.78
CA ASP A 337 11.77 -7.70 -63.91
C ASP A 337 12.14 -8.13 -62.48
N SER A 338 12.13 -7.16 -61.56
CA SER A 338 12.45 -7.37 -60.15
C SER A 338 11.52 -8.34 -59.40
N THR A 339 10.38 -8.70 -60.00
CA THR A 339 9.41 -9.64 -59.41
C THR A 339 9.67 -11.09 -59.82
N SER A 340 10.50 -11.32 -60.84
CA SER A 340 10.86 -12.65 -61.31
C SER A 340 11.99 -13.27 -60.47
N CYS A 341 11.93 -14.59 -60.28
CA CYS A 341 12.85 -15.30 -59.37
C CYS A 341 14.30 -15.42 -59.88
N ASN A 342 14.51 -15.18 -61.18
CA ASN A 342 15.83 -15.09 -61.80
C ASN A 342 16.16 -13.67 -62.26
N TYR A 343 15.55 -12.66 -61.62
CA TYR A 343 15.90 -11.25 -61.81
C TYR A 343 17.43 -11.06 -61.71
N ASN A 344 17.99 -10.36 -62.69
CA ASN A 344 19.38 -9.96 -62.68
C ASN A 344 19.44 -8.44 -62.47
N SER A 345 19.87 -8.01 -61.28
CA SER A 345 20.03 -6.59 -60.95
C SER A 345 21.04 -5.85 -61.82
N ASP A 346 21.95 -6.59 -62.45
CA ASP A 346 22.98 -6.03 -63.30
C ASP A 346 22.52 -5.92 -64.75
N ALA A 347 21.37 -6.50 -65.11
CA ALA A 347 20.84 -6.41 -66.47
C ALA A 347 20.32 -5.00 -66.77
N THR A 348 20.86 -4.39 -67.80
CA THR A 348 20.45 -3.08 -68.33
C THR A 348 19.47 -3.22 -69.50
N VAL A 349 19.31 -4.44 -70.03
CA VAL A 349 18.43 -4.79 -71.14
C VAL A 349 17.77 -6.15 -70.91
N ASP A 350 16.44 -6.21 -71.04
CA ASP A 350 15.65 -7.44 -70.92
C ASP A 350 15.85 -8.37 -72.12
N ASP A 351 16.27 -9.61 -71.85
CA ASP A 351 16.45 -10.65 -72.86
C ASP A 351 15.28 -11.66 -72.92
N GLY A 352 14.25 -11.48 -72.10
CA GLY A 352 13.07 -12.32 -72.03
C GLY A 352 13.26 -13.62 -71.24
N SER A 353 14.31 -13.70 -70.41
CA SER A 353 14.64 -14.90 -69.62
C SER A 353 13.86 -15.06 -68.30
N CYS A 354 12.98 -14.13 -67.92
CA CYS A 354 12.29 -14.10 -66.62
C CYS A 354 11.46 -15.36 -66.26
N LEU A 355 11.54 -15.81 -65.01
CA LEU A 355 10.88 -17.00 -64.43
C LEU A 355 10.08 -16.65 -63.15
N GLU A 356 9.09 -17.47 -62.81
CA GLU A 356 8.24 -17.33 -61.60
C GLU A 356 8.54 -18.43 -60.57
N LEU A 357 8.28 -18.17 -59.29
CA LEU A 357 8.35 -19.18 -58.22
C LEU A 357 7.14 -20.11 -58.28
N ASP A 358 7.37 -21.41 -58.04
CA ASP A 358 6.29 -22.37 -57.83
C ASP A 358 5.83 -22.44 -56.35
N GLU A 359 4.84 -23.29 -56.06
CA GLU A 359 4.29 -23.50 -54.71
C GLU A 359 5.32 -24.06 -53.71
N CYS A 360 6.46 -24.55 -54.19
CA CYS A 360 7.60 -25.02 -53.38
C CYS A 360 8.72 -24.00 -53.24
N GLY A 361 8.56 -22.81 -53.82
CA GLY A 361 9.56 -21.75 -53.79
C GLY A 361 10.75 -22.02 -54.72
N GLU A 362 10.61 -22.95 -55.67
CA GLU A 362 11.62 -23.23 -56.67
C GLU A 362 11.38 -22.39 -57.94
N CYS A 363 12.43 -21.73 -58.40
CA CYS A 363 12.35 -20.82 -59.55
C CYS A 363 12.18 -21.60 -60.86
N GLY A 364 11.02 -21.44 -61.52
CA GLY A 364 10.66 -22.23 -62.71
C GLY A 364 10.35 -23.70 -62.41
N GLY A 365 10.01 -24.03 -61.15
CA GLY A 365 9.65 -25.37 -60.73
C GLY A 365 8.24 -25.81 -61.15
N SER A 366 7.90 -27.06 -60.84
CA SER A 366 6.63 -27.71 -61.22
C SER A 366 5.58 -27.79 -60.09
N GLY A 367 5.88 -27.22 -58.92
CA GLY A 367 5.00 -27.22 -57.74
C GLY A 367 4.91 -28.57 -57.02
N ILE A 368 3.96 -28.67 -56.09
CA ILE A 368 3.63 -29.91 -55.36
C ILE A 368 2.88 -30.87 -56.29
N ALA A 369 3.32 -32.12 -56.37
CA ALA A 369 2.67 -33.12 -57.22
C ALA A 369 1.32 -33.58 -56.65
N ASP A 370 0.37 -33.92 -57.54
CA ASP A 370 -0.96 -34.41 -57.15
C ASP A 370 -0.87 -35.64 -56.22
N GLY A 371 -1.30 -35.47 -54.96
CA GLY A 371 -1.32 -36.52 -53.94
C GLY A 371 -0.30 -36.30 -52.81
N ASP A 372 0.67 -35.41 -53.01
CA ASP A 372 1.64 -35.04 -51.98
C ASP A 372 1.13 -33.85 -51.17
N CYS A 373 1.48 -33.80 -49.89
CA CYS A 373 1.09 -32.74 -48.96
C CYS A 373 2.24 -31.77 -48.63
N ASP A 374 3.45 -32.04 -49.12
CA ASP A 374 4.60 -31.14 -49.06
C ASP A 374 5.53 -31.32 -50.28
N CYS A 375 6.56 -30.48 -50.33
CA CYS A 375 7.55 -30.45 -51.40
C CYS A 375 8.58 -31.59 -51.34
N ASP A 376 8.60 -32.36 -50.25
CA ASP A 376 9.45 -33.54 -50.09
C ASP A 376 8.77 -34.81 -50.61
N GLY A 377 7.52 -34.70 -51.10
CA GLY A 377 6.74 -35.81 -51.65
C GLY A 377 6.08 -36.67 -50.58
N ASN A 378 5.85 -36.13 -49.39
CA ASN A 378 5.16 -36.85 -48.34
C ASN A 378 3.65 -36.87 -48.58
N GLN A 379 2.98 -37.91 -48.08
CA GLN A 379 1.53 -38.05 -48.15
C GLN A 379 0.92 -37.98 -46.75
N LEU A 380 -0.36 -37.63 -46.66
CA LEU A 380 -1.11 -37.62 -45.40
C LEU A 380 -1.31 -39.06 -44.90
N ASP A 381 -1.05 -39.29 -43.62
CA ASP A 381 -1.39 -40.55 -42.94
C ASP A 381 -2.86 -40.57 -42.46
N ALA A 382 -3.26 -41.64 -41.76
CA ALA A 382 -4.65 -41.79 -41.31
C ALA A 382 -5.10 -40.72 -40.28
N LEU A 383 -4.16 -40.02 -39.64
CA LEU A 383 -4.42 -38.90 -38.71
C LEU A 383 -4.40 -37.54 -39.42
N GLY A 384 -4.15 -37.51 -40.73
CA GLY A 384 -4.01 -36.28 -41.51
C GLY A 384 -2.66 -35.59 -41.28
N VAL A 385 -1.63 -36.32 -40.83
CA VAL A 385 -0.27 -35.78 -40.66
C VAL A 385 0.54 -36.06 -41.92
N CYS A 386 1.09 -35.01 -42.52
CA CYS A 386 1.96 -35.13 -43.70
C CYS A 386 3.27 -35.85 -43.32
N GLY A 387 3.54 -37.00 -43.95
CA GLY A 387 4.72 -37.83 -43.64
C GLY A 387 4.59 -38.65 -42.35
N GLY A 388 3.39 -38.74 -41.78
CA GLY A 388 3.13 -39.57 -40.59
C GLY A 388 3.14 -41.07 -40.89
N SER A 389 3.26 -41.89 -39.84
CA SER A 389 3.33 -43.35 -39.95
C SER A 389 2.03 -44.07 -39.62
N CYS A 390 0.93 -43.34 -39.32
CA CYS A 390 -0.29 -43.99 -38.86
C CYS A 390 -1.05 -44.67 -40.01
N ALA A 391 -1.22 -45.98 -39.91
CA ALA A 391 -1.88 -46.78 -40.94
C ALA A 391 -3.42 -46.77 -40.84
N SER A 392 -3.99 -46.55 -39.65
CA SER A 392 -5.43 -46.57 -39.39
C SER A 392 -5.77 -45.89 -38.05
N ASP A 393 -6.84 -45.10 -38.04
CA ASP A 393 -7.52 -44.57 -36.84
C ASP A 393 -9.02 -44.92 -37.00
N ALA A 394 -9.39 -46.13 -36.57
CA ALA A 394 -10.71 -46.69 -36.86
C ALA A 394 -11.83 -46.02 -36.07
N ASN A 395 -11.53 -45.42 -34.92
CA ASN A 395 -12.51 -44.81 -34.03
C ASN A 395 -12.47 -43.27 -34.02
N GLY A 396 -11.49 -42.66 -34.67
CA GLY A 396 -11.38 -41.22 -34.85
C GLY A 396 -10.99 -40.47 -33.57
N ASN A 397 -10.34 -41.13 -32.61
CA ASN A 397 -9.94 -40.52 -31.34
C ASN A 397 -8.59 -39.75 -31.45
N GLY A 398 -7.93 -39.79 -32.61
CA GLY A 398 -6.65 -39.11 -32.82
C GLY A 398 -5.42 -39.88 -32.34
N VAL A 399 -5.56 -41.17 -32.04
CA VAL A 399 -4.47 -42.11 -31.73
C VAL A 399 -4.50 -43.25 -32.75
N CYS A 400 -3.32 -43.71 -33.20
CA CYS A 400 -3.26 -44.79 -34.18
C CYS A 400 -3.70 -46.13 -33.56
N ASP A 401 -4.41 -46.97 -34.32
CA ASP A 401 -4.97 -48.24 -33.83
C ASP A 401 -3.91 -49.18 -33.22
N ASP A 402 -2.66 -49.12 -33.68
CA ASP A 402 -1.53 -49.92 -33.17
C ASP A 402 -0.87 -49.35 -31.91
N ASP A 403 -1.14 -48.08 -31.59
CA ASP A 403 -0.70 -47.38 -30.38
C ASP A 403 -1.80 -47.30 -29.31
N GLU A 404 -2.96 -47.93 -29.54
CA GLU A 404 -4.06 -47.89 -28.59
C GLU A 404 -3.85 -48.76 -27.34
N ILE A 405 -4.03 -48.14 -26.17
CA ILE A 405 -3.98 -48.79 -24.87
C ILE A 405 -5.41 -49.06 -24.40
N ASN A 406 -5.76 -50.33 -24.34
CA ASN A 406 -7.07 -50.79 -23.85
C ASN A 406 -7.16 -50.67 -22.32
N GLY A 407 -8.23 -50.05 -21.81
CA GLY A 407 -8.54 -49.97 -20.38
C GLY A 407 -9.63 -48.96 -20.06
N CYS A 408 -10.03 -48.85 -18.79
CA CYS A 408 -11.09 -47.92 -18.43
C CYS A 408 -10.68 -46.45 -18.58
N THR A 409 -11.31 -45.73 -19.52
CA THR A 409 -11.06 -44.29 -19.78
C THR A 409 -11.93 -43.35 -18.93
N ALA A 410 -12.90 -43.88 -18.19
CA ALA A 410 -13.80 -43.09 -17.36
C ALA A 410 -13.15 -42.71 -16.02
N SER A 411 -12.85 -41.43 -15.82
CA SER A 411 -12.16 -40.91 -14.62
C SER A 411 -12.89 -41.13 -13.29
N ASN A 412 -14.18 -41.46 -13.33
CA ASN A 412 -15.01 -41.77 -12.16
C ASN A 412 -15.10 -43.28 -11.86
N ALA A 413 -14.37 -44.14 -12.58
CA ALA A 413 -14.27 -45.56 -12.30
C ALA A 413 -13.09 -45.89 -11.37
N CYS A 414 -13.24 -46.95 -10.58
CA CYS A 414 -12.27 -47.42 -9.59
C CYS A 414 -11.00 -48.01 -10.19
N ASN A 415 -11.08 -48.50 -11.42
CA ASN A 415 -9.96 -49.00 -12.21
C ASN A 415 -9.66 -48.08 -13.39
N TYR A 416 -9.95 -46.77 -13.27
CA TYR A 416 -9.54 -45.76 -14.25
C TYR A 416 -8.04 -45.89 -14.54
N ASN A 417 -7.70 -45.96 -15.83
CA ASN A 417 -6.32 -45.95 -16.31
C ASN A 417 -6.10 -44.69 -17.15
N ALA A 418 -5.27 -43.78 -16.66
CA ALA A 418 -4.94 -42.53 -17.36
C ALA A 418 -4.16 -42.77 -18.67
N ASP A 419 -3.54 -43.93 -18.83
CA ASP A 419 -2.83 -44.30 -20.05
C ASP A 419 -3.75 -44.99 -21.07
N ALA A 420 -5.00 -45.32 -20.72
CA ALA A 420 -5.91 -45.96 -21.66
C ALA A 420 -6.42 -44.95 -22.69
N THR A 421 -6.26 -45.28 -23.97
CA THR A 421 -6.75 -44.49 -25.11
C THR A 421 -8.03 -45.06 -25.70
N GLN A 422 -8.41 -46.29 -25.32
CA GLN A 422 -9.64 -46.97 -25.74
C GLN A 422 -10.32 -47.70 -24.57
N ASP A 423 -11.63 -47.47 -24.41
CA ASP A 423 -12.45 -48.15 -23.39
C ASP A 423 -12.74 -49.59 -23.82
N ASP A 424 -12.25 -50.56 -23.05
CA ASP A 424 -12.46 -51.99 -23.26
C ASP A 424 -13.70 -52.53 -22.51
N GLY A 425 -14.46 -51.64 -21.86
CA GLY A 425 -15.64 -51.98 -21.07
C GLY A 425 -15.30 -52.57 -19.69
N SER A 426 -14.04 -52.47 -19.24
CA SER A 426 -13.61 -52.97 -17.94
C SER A 426 -13.93 -52.06 -16.76
N CYS A 427 -14.52 -50.87 -16.97
CA CYS A 427 -14.80 -49.89 -15.92
C CYS A 427 -15.64 -50.46 -14.76
N ASP A 428 -15.04 -50.48 -13.56
CA ASP A 428 -15.64 -50.88 -12.30
C ASP A 428 -15.95 -49.64 -11.46
N TYR A 429 -17.23 -49.37 -11.18
CA TYR A 429 -17.67 -48.22 -10.39
C TYR A 429 -17.97 -48.57 -8.93
N CYS A 430 -17.87 -49.84 -8.54
CA CYS A 430 -18.37 -50.32 -7.25
C CYS A 430 -17.27 -50.71 -6.26
N SER A 431 -16.03 -50.92 -6.70
CA SER A 431 -14.93 -51.35 -5.80
C SER A 431 -14.28 -50.22 -4.97
N CYS A 432 -14.66 -48.96 -5.17
CA CYS A 432 -14.16 -47.82 -4.39
C CYS A 432 -14.97 -47.57 -3.10
N GLY A 433 -16.12 -48.22 -2.96
CA GLY A 433 -17.06 -48.01 -1.86
C GLY A 433 -16.99 -49.10 -0.81
N GLY A 434 -15.88 -49.18 -0.07
CA GLY A 434 -15.81 -49.95 1.17
C GLY A 434 -14.47 -50.66 1.40
N GLY A 435 -13.58 -50.00 2.15
CA GLY A 435 -12.38 -50.63 2.70
C GLY A 435 -11.15 -49.73 2.61
N ASP A 436 -11.11 -48.70 3.47
CA ASP A 436 -9.88 -47.98 3.81
C ASP A 436 -8.76 -48.97 4.19
N THR A 437 -7.69 -48.97 3.40
CA THR A 437 -6.40 -49.58 3.77
C THR A 437 -5.25 -48.63 3.50
N SER A 438 -5.40 -47.35 3.85
CA SER A 438 -4.29 -46.39 3.82
C SER A 438 -4.24 -45.61 5.13
N GLY A 439 -3.62 -46.25 6.13
CA GLY A 439 -3.21 -45.60 7.37
C GLY A 439 -4.33 -45.51 8.40
N ALA A 440 -4.78 -46.68 8.89
CA ALA A 440 -5.68 -46.74 10.04
C ALA A 440 -5.11 -45.88 11.17
N SER A 441 -5.80 -44.77 11.45
CA SER A 441 -5.64 -44.03 12.69
C SER A 441 -5.74 -45.06 13.83
N PRO A 442 -4.78 -45.10 14.78
CA PRO A 442 -4.87 -46.05 15.89
C PRO A 442 -6.04 -45.70 16.84
N TYR A 443 -6.64 -44.53 16.67
CA TYR A 443 -7.87 -44.09 17.32
C TYR A 443 -9.09 -44.74 16.67
N THR A 444 -9.91 -45.38 17.49
CA THR A 444 -11.17 -46.02 17.05
C THR A 444 -12.35 -45.35 17.72
N MET A 445 -13.57 -45.52 17.23
CA MET A 445 -14.77 -45.03 17.88
C MET A 445 -15.69 -46.20 18.27
N THR A 446 -16.20 -46.17 19.50
CA THR A 446 -17.23 -47.09 20.01
C THR A 446 -18.53 -46.32 20.19
N VAL A 447 -19.65 -46.90 19.78
CA VAL A 447 -20.98 -46.35 20.07
C VAL A 447 -21.71 -47.32 20.98
N GLU A 448 -22.07 -46.87 22.17
CA GLU A 448 -22.87 -47.62 23.11
C GLU A 448 -24.34 -47.18 23.02
N SER A 449 -25.26 -48.12 23.20
CA SER A 449 -26.70 -47.83 23.20
C SER A 449 -27.36 -48.38 24.46
N ALA A 450 -28.20 -47.59 25.10
CA ALA A 450 -29.01 -47.99 26.24
C ALA A 450 -30.47 -47.52 26.07
N PRO A 451 -31.46 -48.24 26.62
CA PRO A 451 -32.84 -47.72 26.63
C PRO A 451 -32.87 -46.39 27.40
N ALA A 452 -33.62 -45.42 26.88
CA ALA A 452 -33.85 -44.14 27.56
C ALA A 452 -34.51 -44.36 28.94
N SER A 453 -34.10 -43.58 29.93
CA SER A 453 -34.47 -43.80 31.34
C SER A 453 -35.91 -43.39 31.67
N ALA A 454 -36.44 -42.40 30.96
CA ALA A 454 -37.72 -41.75 31.23
C ALA A 454 -38.57 -41.53 29.97
N VAL A 455 -38.00 -41.61 28.75
CA VAL A 455 -38.74 -41.49 27.48
C VAL A 455 -39.06 -42.88 26.89
N PRO A 456 -40.31 -43.38 26.97
CA PRO A 456 -40.64 -44.72 26.54
C PRO A 456 -40.46 -44.91 25.02
N GLY A 457 -39.74 -45.95 24.62
CA GLY A 457 -39.51 -46.29 23.21
C GLY A 457 -38.30 -45.60 22.57
N SER A 458 -37.58 -44.74 23.32
CA SER A 458 -36.35 -44.10 22.87
C SER A 458 -35.10 -44.89 23.30
N THR A 459 -34.01 -44.70 22.55
CA THR A 459 -32.70 -45.30 22.84
C THR A 459 -31.65 -44.18 22.90
N THR A 460 -30.90 -44.13 23.99
CA THR A 460 -29.79 -43.22 24.18
C THR A 460 -28.53 -43.82 23.56
N TYR A 461 -27.86 -43.07 22.69
CA TYR A 461 -26.58 -43.43 22.09
C TYR A 461 -25.46 -42.59 22.70
N ARG A 462 -24.35 -43.22 23.10
CA ARG A 462 -23.14 -42.56 23.60
C ARG A 462 -21.97 -42.88 22.69
N PHE A 463 -21.28 -41.86 22.20
CA PHE A 463 -20.15 -41.98 21.29
C PHE A 463 -18.86 -41.80 22.07
N TYR A 464 -17.95 -42.77 21.92
CA TYR A 464 -16.65 -42.79 22.60
C TYR A 464 -15.53 -42.88 21.57
N VAL A 465 -14.62 -41.91 21.59
CA VAL A 465 -13.36 -42.02 20.84
C VAL A 465 -12.34 -42.71 21.73
N ASN A 466 -11.88 -43.88 21.31
CA ASN A 466 -10.88 -44.68 22.01
C ASN A 466 -9.49 -44.09 21.75
N MET A 467 -8.97 -43.40 22.77
CA MET A 467 -7.62 -42.83 22.76
C MET A 467 -6.57 -43.93 22.94
N VAL A 468 -5.42 -43.77 22.31
CA VAL A 468 -4.35 -44.79 22.29
C VAL A 468 -3.41 -44.60 23.47
N ASP A 469 -3.15 -43.35 23.85
CA ASP A 469 -2.32 -42.99 25.00
C ASP A 469 -3.13 -42.20 26.05
N ALA A 470 -2.83 -42.43 27.33
CA ALA A 470 -3.48 -41.74 28.45
C ALA A 470 -3.12 -40.24 28.54
N THR A 471 -2.10 -39.79 27.80
CA THR A 471 -1.68 -38.39 27.71
C THR A 471 -2.32 -37.64 26.54
N ASP A 472 -3.04 -38.34 25.66
CA ASP A 472 -3.72 -37.72 24.52
C ASP A 472 -4.85 -36.81 25.00
N LYS A 473 -4.98 -35.65 24.36
CA LYS A 473 -6.04 -34.68 24.66
C LYS A 473 -7.04 -34.60 23.52
N PHE A 474 -8.30 -34.89 23.82
CA PHE A 474 -9.40 -34.68 22.90
C PHE A 474 -9.82 -33.21 22.94
N SER A 475 -9.71 -32.51 21.82
CA SER A 475 -9.90 -31.06 21.76
C SER A 475 -11.24 -30.63 21.16
N ALA A 476 -11.70 -31.30 20.10
CA ALA A 476 -12.86 -30.86 19.33
C ALA A 476 -13.46 -32.01 18.50
N VAL A 477 -14.74 -31.86 18.17
CA VAL A 477 -15.42 -32.54 17.07
C VAL A 477 -15.69 -31.48 16.01
N TYR A 478 -15.35 -31.74 14.75
CA TYR A 478 -15.52 -30.78 13.67
C TYR A 478 -16.03 -31.45 12.39
N GLY A 479 -16.57 -30.65 11.49
CA GLY A 479 -16.84 -31.01 10.11
C GLY A 479 -16.64 -29.79 9.21
N ASN A 480 -16.20 -30.02 7.97
CA ASN A 480 -16.00 -28.99 6.94
C ASN A 480 -16.44 -29.55 5.56
N ASP A 481 -16.04 -28.90 4.47
CA ASP A 481 -16.39 -29.25 3.09
C ASP A 481 -15.63 -30.47 2.53
N GLU A 482 -14.51 -30.84 3.15
CA GLU A 482 -13.72 -32.03 2.81
C GLU A 482 -14.05 -33.22 3.74
N ASP A 483 -14.20 -32.97 5.04
CA ASP A 483 -14.48 -33.93 6.10
C ASP A 483 -15.86 -33.69 6.71
N HIS A 484 -16.88 -34.37 6.18
CA HIS A 484 -18.27 -34.10 6.55
C HIS A 484 -18.62 -34.75 7.90
N LEU A 485 -19.06 -33.93 8.87
CA LEU A 485 -19.68 -34.44 10.10
C LEU A 485 -21.15 -34.78 9.82
N VAL A 486 -21.47 -36.08 9.76
CA VAL A 486 -22.83 -36.56 9.46
C VAL A 486 -23.37 -37.38 10.62
N ILE A 487 -24.41 -36.85 11.30
CA ILE A 487 -25.20 -37.57 12.28
C ILE A 487 -26.63 -37.70 11.74
N ASN A 488 -27.04 -38.92 11.40
CA ASN A 488 -28.37 -39.17 10.88
C ASN A 488 -29.24 -39.82 11.96
N SER A 489 -30.24 -39.07 12.45
CA SER A 489 -31.33 -39.61 13.28
C SER A 489 -32.66 -39.51 12.52
N PRO A 490 -33.06 -40.55 11.77
CA PRO A 490 -34.28 -40.52 10.94
C PRO A 490 -35.58 -40.31 11.72
N ALA A 491 -35.57 -40.62 13.03
CA ALA A 491 -36.70 -40.44 13.93
C ALA A 491 -36.68 -39.09 14.67
N GLY A 492 -35.69 -38.23 14.40
CA GLY A 492 -35.40 -37.01 15.16
C GLY A 492 -34.60 -37.29 16.43
N ILE A 493 -34.16 -36.22 17.08
CA ILE A 493 -33.55 -36.26 18.41
C ILE A 493 -34.55 -35.79 19.47
N PHE A 494 -34.37 -36.23 20.71
CA PHE A 494 -35.22 -35.83 21.82
C PHE A 494 -34.54 -34.71 22.62
N ASN A 495 -35.26 -33.61 22.86
CA ASN A 495 -34.87 -32.57 23.79
C ASN A 495 -36.13 -32.04 24.51
N SER A 496 -36.08 -31.95 25.83
CA SER A 496 -37.19 -31.50 26.65
C SER A 496 -37.43 -30.00 26.47
N SER A 497 -38.65 -29.53 26.77
CA SER A 497 -38.96 -28.10 26.75
C SER A 497 -38.28 -27.29 27.86
N PHE A 498 -37.53 -27.95 28.75
CA PHE A 498 -36.88 -27.34 29.92
C PHE A 498 -35.37 -27.20 29.78
N ASN A 499 -34.77 -27.85 28.77
CA ASN A 499 -33.36 -27.68 28.42
C ASN A 499 -33.25 -26.90 27.11
N ALA A 500 -32.85 -25.62 27.22
CA ALA A 500 -32.66 -24.74 26.07
C ALA A 500 -31.19 -24.69 25.58
N SER A 501 -30.35 -25.63 26.01
CA SER A 501 -28.92 -25.67 25.69
C SER A 501 -28.60 -26.87 24.80
N TRP A 502 -27.72 -26.65 23.82
CA TRP A 502 -27.13 -27.70 22.98
C TRP A 502 -26.08 -28.55 23.75
N SER A 503 -25.54 -28.01 24.85
CA SER A 503 -24.58 -28.68 25.73
C SER A 503 -25.21 -29.07 27.07
N ALA A 504 -24.52 -29.95 27.82
CA ALA A 504 -24.97 -30.41 29.13
C ALA A 504 -25.12 -29.29 30.19
N ALA A 505 -24.63 -28.08 29.91
CA ALA A 505 -24.78 -26.89 30.77
C ALA A 505 -26.26 -26.58 31.12
N GLY A 506 -27.19 -26.92 30.22
CA GLY A 506 -28.62 -26.69 30.44
C GLY A 506 -29.30 -27.72 31.35
N ILE A 507 -28.62 -28.82 31.69
CA ILE A 507 -29.14 -29.88 32.56
C ILE A 507 -28.77 -29.56 34.00
N ASN A 508 -29.74 -29.14 34.81
CA ASN A 508 -29.54 -29.01 36.25
C ASN A 508 -29.85 -30.33 36.97
N PRO A 509 -28.87 -31.00 37.61
CA PRO A 509 -29.10 -32.28 38.30
C PRO A 509 -30.16 -32.21 39.40
N ALA A 510 -30.39 -31.03 40.00
CA ALA A 510 -31.44 -30.84 41.00
C ALA A 510 -32.86 -30.91 40.43
N PHE A 511 -33.03 -30.74 39.12
CA PHE A 511 -34.32 -30.79 38.43
C PHE A 511 -34.70 -32.18 37.93
N LEU A 512 -33.74 -33.11 37.83
CA LEU A 512 -33.99 -34.51 37.41
C LEU A 512 -34.97 -35.25 38.34
N ALA A 513 -35.06 -34.86 39.61
CA ALA A 513 -36.01 -35.44 40.57
C ALA A 513 -37.47 -35.01 40.31
N PHE A 514 -37.67 -33.89 39.61
CA PHE A 514 -38.98 -33.32 39.31
C PHE A 514 -39.38 -33.51 37.84
N PHE A 515 -38.39 -33.56 36.94
CA PHE A 515 -38.53 -33.72 35.50
C PHE A 515 -37.56 -34.83 35.04
N PRO A 516 -37.95 -36.11 35.21
CA PRO A 516 -37.08 -37.25 34.93
C PRO A 516 -36.78 -37.42 33.43
N ASP A 517 -37.61 -36.86 32.56
CA ASP A 517 -37.45 -36.81 31.11
C ASP A 517 -36.23 -35.99 30.66
N MET A 518 -35.80 -34.99 31.44
CA MET A 518 -34.57 -34.21 31.18
C MET A 518 -33.29 -35.07 31.24
N ALA A 519 -33.35 -36.26 31.85
CA ALA A 519 -32.20 -37.18 31.88
C ALA A 519 -31.88 -37.79 30.50
N ASP A 520 -32.84 -37.76 29.58
CA ASP A 520 -32.72 -38.34 28.24
C ASP A 520 -32.58 -37.26 27.14
N ASP A 521 -32.35 -35.99 27.53
CA ASP A 521 -32.11 -34.89 26.58
C ASP A 521 -30.83 -35.14 25.77
N SER A 522 -30.89 -34.81 24.48
CA SER A 522 -29.75 -34.89 23.58
C SER A 522 -28.84 -33.68 23.79
N TYR A 523 -27.57 -33.90 24.09
CA TYR A 523 -26.59 -32.84 24.29
C TYR A 523 -25.19 -33.28 23.84
N ALA A 524 -24.30 -32.31 23.61
CA ALA A 524 -22.88 -32.55 23.36
C ALA A 524 -22.01 -32.21 24.57
N THR A 525 -21.05 -33.08 24.89
CA THR A 525 -19.98 -32.85 25.87
C THR A 525 -18.68 -33.47 25.40
N ILE A 526 -17.56 -33.04 25.99
CA ILE A 526 -16.26 -33.70 25.84
C ILE A 526 -15.88 -34.30 27.19
N ASN A 527 -15.99 -35.62 27.32
CA ASN A 527 -15.60 -36.38 28.51
C ASN A 527 -16.27 -35.90 29.82
N LEU A 528 -17.54 -35.49 29.74
CA LEU A 528 -18.39 -35.14 30.88
C LEU A 528 -19.71 -35.90 30.81
N ASP A 529 -20.18 -36.42 31.96
CA ASP A 529 -21.49 -37.08 32.10
C ASP A 529 -22.65 -36.10 32.42
N GLY A 530 -22.38 -34.80 32.44
CA GLY A 530 -23.30 -33.73 32.84
C GLY A 530 -22.66 -32.34 32.73
N PRO A 531 -23.26 -31.28 33.30
CA PRO A 531 -22.71 -29.93 33.25
C PRO A 531 -21.33 -29.87 33.91
N ALA A 532 -20.44 -29.05 33.38
CA ALA A 532 -19.11 -28.83 33.93
C ALA A 532 -19.15 -28.32 35.39
N MET A 533 -18.31 -28.89 36.26
CA MET A 533 -18.17 -28.46 37.66
C MET A 533 -16.71 -28.13 38.02
N GLY A 534 -16.51 -27.12 38.87
CA GLY A 534 -15.20 -26.76 39.40
C GLY A 534 -14.25 -26.24 38.31
N SER A 535 -13.21 -27.01 37.98
CA SER A 535 -12.21 -26.68 36.96
C SER A 535 -12.49 -27.27 35.58
N GLN A 536 -13.67 -27.88 35.39
CA GLN A 536 -14.13 -28.38 34.09
C GLN A 536 -14.73 -27.24 33.27
N ALA A 537 -14.79 -27.39 31.94
CA ALA A 537 -15.45 -26.46 31.04
C ALA A 537 -16.38 -27.22 30.10
N ASP A 538 -17.57 -26.67 29.86
CA ASP A 538 -18.45 -27.12 28.78
C ASP A 538 -17.85 -26.74 27.42
N PRO A 539 -18.09 -27.51 26.35
CA PRO A 539 -17.54 -27.20 25.04
C PRO A 539 -18.08 -25.87 24.49
N SER A 540 -17.26 -25.16 23.73
CA SER A 540 -17.66 -23.99 22.94
C SER A 540 -18.09 -24.39 21.54
N LEU A 541 -19.11 -23.72 20.99
CA LEU A 541 -19.59 -23.95 19.62
C LEU A 541 -19.07 -22.87 18.67
N VAL A 542 -18.58 -23.29 17.50
CA VAL A 542 -18.29 -22.44 16.36
C VAL A 542 -19.02 -23.05 15.17
N GLU A 543 -19.96 -22.31 14.58
CA GLU A 543 -20.78 -22.79 13.47
C GLU A 543 -20.93 -21.71 12.39
N ASP A 544 -21.08 -22.15 11.13
CA ASP A 544 -21.39 -21.26 10.01
C ASP A 544 -22.87 -20.85 10.10
N ALA A 545 -23.14 -19.56 9.95
CA ALA A 545 -24.49 -18.99 9.94
C ALA A 545 -25.38 -19.51 8.79
N ASN A 546 -24.80 -20.18 7.79
CA ASN A 546 -25.50 -20.77 6.65
C ASN A 546 -25.75 -22.29 6.79
N LEU A 547 -25.34 -22.92 7.89
CA LEU A 547 -25.63 -24.34 8.15
C LEU A 547 -27.13 -24.55 8.38
N SER A 548 -27.72 -25.64 7.86
CA SER A 548 -29.13 -25.96 8.08
C SER A 548 -29.36 -27.48 8.19
N PRO A 549 -29.82 -28.00 9.34
CA PRO A 549 -29.97 -27.30 10.63
C PRO A 549 -28.61 -26.85 11.20
N THR A 550 -28.59 -25.83 12.06
CA THR A 550 -27.38 -25.46 12.81
C THR A 550 -27.08 -26.53 13.87
N ILE A 551 -25.87 -26.56 14.45
CA ILE A 551 -25.54 -27.50 15.53
C ILE A 551 -26.28 -27.11 16.83
N SER A 552 -26.63 -25.83 16.96
CA SER A 552 -27.44 -25.30 18.05
C SER A 552 -28.95 -25.60 17.95
N GLU A 553 -29.42 -26.07 16.78
CA GLU A 553 -30.82 -26.47 16.50
C GLU A 553 -31.02 -27.98 16.58
#